data_AF-A0A949J308-F1
#
_entry.id   AF-A0A949J308-F1
#
_cell.length_a   1.000
_cell.length_b   1.000
_cell.length_c   1.000
_cell.angle_alpha   90.00
_cell.angle_beta   90.00
_cell.angle_gamma   90.00
#
_symmetry.space_group_name_H-M   'P 1'
#
loop_
_entity.id
_entity.type
_entity.pdbx_description
1 polymer ?
#
loop_
_entity_poly.entity_id
_entity_poly.type
_entity_poly.pdbx_seq_one_letter_code
_entity_poly.pdbx_strand_id
1 'polypeptide(L)'
;MAMPGPQDLNNHHRDTLARIFQHPTSHNIEWPDVISLLEAVGTVVEHKHGRVEIRVGREVRYLERPRHKDIDVQQVVDLRHVLRDAGYGPGTDPRGDQVHEG
;
A
#
# COMPACT_ATOMS: atom_id res chain seq x y z
N MET A 1 1.34 -13.56 -15.01
CA MET A 1 0.23 -12.59 -15.02
C MET A 1 0.81 -11.24 -14.72
N ALA A 2 0.56 -10.23 -15.57
CA ALA A 2 1.13 -8.89 -15.40
C ALA A 2 0.59 -8.27 -14.11
N MET A 3 1.48 -7.74 -13.27
CA MET A 3 1.10 -7.01 -12.08
C MET A 3 0.46 -5.69 -12.52
N PRO A 4 -0.70 -5.28 -11.96
CA PRO A 4 -1.28 -3.98 -12.27
C PRO A 4 -0.29 -2.89 -11.86
N GLY A 5 0.26 -2.20 -12.86
CA GLY A 5 1.14 -1.07 -12.63
C GLY A 5 0.35 0.11 -12.04
N PRO A 6 1.03 1.12 -11.48
CA PRO A 6 0.39 2.33 -10.93
C PRO A 6 -0.51 3.09 -11.92
N GLN A 7 -0.43 2.77 -13.21
CA GLN A 7 -1.32 3.26 -14.27
C GLN A 7 -2.74 2.67 -14.24
N ASP A 8 -2.95 1.51 -13.61
CA ASP A 8 -4.27 0.89 -13.41
C ASP A 8 -5.02 1.46 -12.19
N LEU A 9 -4.34 2.30 -11.39
CA LEU A 9 -4.93 2.93 -10.22
C LEU A 9 -5.86 4.08 -10.61
N ASN A 10 -7.13 3.97 -10.19
CA ASN A 10 -8.12 5.02 -10.33
C ASN A 10 -7.77 6.24 -9.46
N ASN A 11 -8.44 7.38 -9.72
CA ASN A 11 -8.16 8.65 -9.03
C ASN A 11 -8.28 8.53 -7.50
N HIS A 12 -9.24 7.72 -7.02
CA HIS A 12 -9.43 7.43 -5.60
C HIS A 12 -8.24 6.70 -4.98
N HIS A 13 -7.74 5.65 -5.65
CA HIS A 13 -6.57 4.91 -5.19
C HIS A 13 -5.32 5.79 -5.13
N ARG A 14 -5.15 6.69 -6.11
CA ARG A 14 -4.04 7.66 -6.13
C ARG A 14 -4.13 8.67 -4.98
N ASP A 15 -5.34 9.13 -4.65
CA ASP A 15 -5.57 9.99 -3.49
C ASP A 15 -5.21 9.26 -2.19
N THR A 16 -5.71 8.05 -1.99
CA THR A 16 -5.36 7.22 -0.82
C THR A 16 -3.86 6.99 -0.73
N LEU A 17 -3.19 6.66 -1.84
CA LEU A 17 -1.75 6.49 -1.91
C LEU A 17 -1.02 7.77 -1.53
N ALA A 18 -1.41 8.92 -2.08
CA ALA A 18 -0.83 10.21 -1.74
C ALA A 18 -0.99 10.52 -0.24
N ARG A 19 -2.14 10.22 0.36
CA ARG A 19 -2.42 10.41 1.79
C ARG A 19 -1.58 9.49 2.68
N ILE A 20 -1.32 8.26 2.25
CA ILE A 20 -0.41 7.32 2.93
C ILE A 20 1.03 7.86 2.92
N PHE A 21 1.48 8.47 1.83
CA PHE A 21 2.83 9.02 1.70
C PHE A 21 2.97 10.47 2.21
N GLN A 22 1.87 11.17 2.46
CA GLN A 22 1.87 12.55 2.95
C GLN A 22 2.52 12.65 4.35
N HIS A 23 3.22 13.78 4.58
CA HIS A 23 3.72 14.16 5.89
C HIS A 23 3.24 15.57 6.26
N PRO A 24 2.54 15.78 7.39
CA PRO A 24 2.18 14.78 8.40
C PRO A 24 1.16 13.76 7.88
N THR A 25 1.20 12.56 8.47
CA THR A 25 0.32 11.45 8.12
C THR A 25 -1.14 11.86 8.34
N SER A 26 -2.00 11.68 7.32
CA SER A 26 -3.42 11.96 7.47
C SER A 26 -4.06 11.00 8.47
N HIS A 27 -4.77 11.54 9.46
CA HIS A 27 -5.50 10.77 10.48
C HIS A 27 -6.88 10.27 9.99
N ASN A 28 -7.23 10.50 8.72
CA ASN A 28 -8.57 10.24 8.17
C ASN A 28 -8.51 9.32 6.94
N ILE A 29 -7.58 8.37 6.93
CA ILE A 29 -7.49 7.37 5.88
C ILE A 29 -8.44 6.23 6.27
N GLU A 30 -9.51 6.04 5.50
CA GLU A 30 -10.51 5.02 5.81
C GLU A 30 -10.00 3.63 5.40
N TRP A 31 -10.19 2.65 6.27
CA TRP A 31 -9.90 1.25 6.02
C TRP A 31 -10.46 0.71 4.69
N PRO A 32 -11.73 0.96 4.29
CA PRO A 32 -12.21 0.51 2.99
C PRO A 32 -11.43 1.09 1.80
N ASP A 33 -10.94 2.33 1.89
CA ASP A 33 -10.10 2.94 0.85
C ASP A 33 -8.74 2.26 0.76
N VAL A 34 -8.17 1.93 1.91
CA VAL A 34 -6.92 1.18 2.03
C VAL A 34 -7.06 -0.20 1.42
N ILE A 35 -8.10 -0.95 1.78
CA ILE A 35 -8.36 -2.28 1.22
C ILE A 35 -8.52 -2.18 -0.31
N SER A 36 -9.32 -1.24 -0.79
CA SER A 36 -9.53 -1.02 -2.23
C SER A 36 -8.21 -0.73 -2.97
N LEU A 37 -7.34 0.10 -2.39
CA LEU A 37 -6.01 0.37 -2.93
C LEU A 37 -5.15 -0.91 -2.95
N LEU A 38 -5.12 -1.66 -1.85
CA LEU A 38 -4.31 -2.87 -1.72
C LEU A 38 -4.76 -3.99 -2.67
N GLU A 39 -6.07 -4.13 -2.89
CA GLU A 39 -6.64 -5.03 -3.89
C GLU A 39 -6.28 -4.60 -5.32
N ALA A 40 -6.10 -3.30 -5.54
CA ALA A 40 -5.69 -2.77 -6.85
C ALA A 40 -4.18 -2.96 -7.14
N VAL A 41 -3.31 -2.95 -6.12
CA VAL A 41 -1.86 -3.13 -6.29
C VAL A 41 -1.39 -4.57 -6.06
N GLY A 42 -2.22 -5.42 -5.45
CA GLY A 42 -1.81 -6.72 -4.97
C GLY A 42 -2.98 -7.64 -4.63
N THR A 43 -2.75 -8.52 -3.66
CA THR A 43 -3.76 -9.48 -3.18
C THR A 43 -3.99 -9.25 -1.71
N VAL A 44 -5.26 -9.18 -1.31
CA VAL A 44 -5.68 -9.01 0.08
C VAL A 44 -6.46 -10.26 0.50
N VAL A 45 -6.10 -10.84 1.65
CA VAL A 45 -6.74 -12.03 2.21
C VAL A 45 -7.11 -11.76 3.66
N GLU A 46 -8.42 -11.73 3.95
CA GLU A 46 -8.92 -11.60 5.32
C GLU A 46 -8.97 -12.97 6.01
N HIS A 47 -8.30 -13.10 7.15
CA HIS A 47 -8.29 -14.30 7.99
C HIS A 47 -9.32 -14.22 9.12
N LYS A 48 -9.71 -15.38 9.65
CA LYS A 48 -10.79 -15.58 10.65
C LYS A 48 -10.58 -14.94 12.04
N HIS A 49 -9.61 -14.05 12.21
CA HIS A 49 -9.33 -13.36 13.48
C HIS A 49 -9.14 -11.84 13.32
N GLY A 50 -9.64 -11.26 12.23
CA GLY A 50 -9.44 -9.83 11.94
C GLY A 50 -8.01 -9.50 11.52
N ARG A 51 -7.22 -10.50 11.13
CA ARG A 51 -5.91 -10.31 10.50
C ARG A 51 -6.10 -10.30 8.99
N VAL A 52 -5.50 -9.33 8.33
CA VAL A 52 -5.52 -9.16 6.89
C VAL A 52 -4.11 -9.37 6.36
N GLU A 53 -3.93 -10.41 5.55
CA GLU A 53 -2.71 -10.63 4.80
C GLU A 53 -2.76 -9.81 3.52
N ILE A 54 -1.70 -9.07 3.27
CA ILE A 54 -1.54 -8.21 2.11
C ILE A 54 -0.30 -8.69 1.38
N ARG A 55 -0.45 -8.94 0.09
CA ARG A 55 0.63 -9.39 -0.77
C ARG A 55 0.79 -8.42 -1.93
N VAL A 56 1.88 -7.67 -1.94
CA VAL A 56 2.21 -6.73 -3.02
C VAL A 56 3.52 -7.19 -3.66
N GLY A 57 3.43 -7.73 -4.87
CA GLY A 57 4.59 -8.33 -5.55
C GLY A 57 5.18 -9.52 -4.76
N ARG A 58 6.40 -9.35 -4.26
CA ARG A 58 7.11 -10.36 -3.42
C ARG A 58 6.92 -10.13 -1.93
N GLU A 59 6.48 -8.93 -1.55
CA GLU A 59 6.33 -8.56 -0.16
C GLU A 59 4.99 -9.05 0.38
N VAL A 60 5.02 -9.56 1.62
CA VAL A 60 3.83 -9.99 2.36
C VAL A 60 3.81 -9.26 3.69
N ARG A 61 2.71 -8.57 3.99
CA ARG A 61 2.49 -7.86 5.24
C ARG A 61 1.18 -8.30 5.88
N TYR A 62 1.18 -8.45 7.19
CA TYR A 62 -0.03 -8.72 7.96
C TYR A 62 -0.44 -7.44 8.68
N LEU A 63 -1.68 -7.01 8.45
CA LEU A 63 -2.31 -5.92 9.21
C LEU A 63 -3.43 -6.47 10.07
N GLU A 64 -3.70 -5.77 11.16
CA GLU A 64 -4.88 -6.00 11.98
C GLU A 64 -5.99 -5.06 11.52
N ARG A 65 -7.23 -5.56 11.43
CA ARG A 65 -8.37 -4.72 11.10
C ARG A 65 -8.51 -3.65 12.21
N PRO A 66 -8.52 -2.36 11.85
CA PRO A 66 -8.68 -1.30 12.84
C PRO A 66 -10.02 -1.45 13.57
N ARG A 67 -10.04 -1.01 14.84
CA ARG A 67 -11.27 -0.96 15.64
C ARG A 67 -12.24 0.11 15.13
N HIS A 68 -11.71 1.15 14.50
CA HIS A 68 -12.45 2.24 13.89
C HIS A 68 -12.46 2.09 12.36
N LYS A 69 -13.16 3.01 11.69
CA LYS A 69 -13.20 3.04 10.22
C LYS A 69 -11.92 3.58 9.61
N ASP A 70 -11.08 4.22 10.40
CA ASP A 70 -9.79 4.80 10.05
C ASP A 70 -8.62 3.93 10.53
N ILE A 71 -7.53 3.96 9.77
CA ILE A 71 -6.27 3.30 10.16
C ILE A 71 -5.43 4.18 11.08
N ASP A 72 -4.74 3.54 12.02
CA ASP A 72 -3.80 4.23 12.91
C ASP A 72 -2.50 4.60 12.18
N VAL A 73 -1.78 5.60 12.70
CA VAL A 73 -0.47 6.04 12.18
C VAL A 73 0.51 4.88 12.04
N GLN A 74 0.53 3.92 12.97
CA GLN A 74 1.40 2.75 12.85
C GLN A 74 1.09 1.94 11.59
N GLN A 75 -0.20 1.67 11.33
CA GLN A 75 -0.63 0.95 10.13
C GLN A 75 -0.28 1.72 8.86
N VAL A 76 -0.37 3.06 8.88
CA VAL A 76 0.05 3.89 7.74
C VAL A 76 1.55 3.74 7.48
N VAL A 77 2.37 3.69 8.53
CA VAL A 77 3.82 3.51 8.39
C VAL A 77 4.14 2.12 7.82
N ASP A 78 3.49 1.07 8.33
CA ASP A 78 3.60 -0.29 7.78
C ASP A 78 3.22 -0.36 6.29
N LEU A 79 2.08 0.26 5.92
CA LEU A 79 1.62 0.35 4.54
C LEU A 79 2.59 1.12 3.66
N ARG A 80 3.12 2.23 4.16
CA ARG A 80 4.11 3.04 3.46
C ARG A 80 5.37 2.24 3.14
N HIS A 81 5.82 1.41 4.07
CA HIS A 81 6.98 0.55 3.87
C HIS A 81 6.73 -0.49 2.77
N VAL A 82 5.65 -1.27 2.87
CA VAL A 82 5.35 -2.33 1.88
C VAL A 82 5.08 -1.76 0.48
N LEU A 83 4.34 -0.64 0.39
CA LEU A 83 4.05 0.01 -0.89
C LEU A 83 5.29 0.61 -1.51
N ARG A 84 6.19 1.18 -0.71
CA ARG A 84 7.47 1.72 -1.20
C ARG A 84 8.37 0.61 -1.72
N ASP A 85 8.50 -0.49 -0.97
CA ASP A 85 9.33 -1.64 -1.37
C ASP A 85 8.81 -2.29 -2.65
N ALA A 86 7.49 -2.34 -2.80
CA ALA A 86 6.82 -2.83 -4.00
C ALA A 86 6.86 -1.85 -5.20
N GLY A 87 7.45 -0.65 -5.08
CA GLY A 87 7.59 0.28 -6.20
C GLY A 87 6.44 1.27 -6.39
N TYR A 88 5.61 1.53 -5.37
CA TYR A 88 4.50 2.49 -5.40
C TYR A 88 4.78 3.79 -4.62
N GLY A 89 6.01 4.00 -4.16
CA GLY A 89 6.40 5.18 -3.38
C GLY A 89 6.86 6.38 -4.21
N PRO A 90 6.76 7.62 -3.69
CA PRO A 90 7.36 8.78 -4.33
C PRO A 90 8.88 8.62 -4.35
N GLY A 91 9.46 8.53 -5.54
CA GLY A 91 10.88 8.23 -5.77
C GLY A 91 11.15 6.85 -6.37
N THR A 92 10.13 6.03 -6.60
CA THR A 92 10.25 4.82 -7.44
C THR A 92 10.19 5.22 -8.90
N ASP A 93 11.17 6.01 -9.34
CA ASP A 93 11.43 6.17 -10.76
C ASP A 93 11.95 4.81 -11.28
N PRO A 94 11.28 4.16 -12.25
CA PRO A 94 11.77 2.89 -12.81
C PRO A 94 13.10 3.03 -13.58
N ARG A 95 13.75 4.20 -13.58
CA ARG A 95 15.10 4.44 -14.10
C ARG A 95 16.13 4.68 -12.98
N GLY A 96 15.74 4.55 -11.72
CA GLY A 96 16.62 4.73 -10.56
C GLY A 96 17.45 3.51 -10.15
N ASP A 97 17.18 2.33 -10.70
CA ASP A 97 17.88 1.08 -10.36
C ASP A 97 18.41 0.37 -11.62
N GLN A 98 19.35 1.04 -12.31
CA GLN A 98 20.32 0.35 -13.17
C GLN A 98 21.73 0.77 -12.75
N VAL A 99 22.12 0.34 -11.55
CA VAL A 99 23.54 0.13 -11.24
C VAL A 99 23.86 -1.32 -11.59
N HIS A 100 24.36 -1.50 -12.81
CA HIS A 100 25.16 -2.67 -13.16
C HIS A 100 26.47 -2.54 -12.37
N GLU A 101 26.69 -3.42 -11.40
CA GLU A 101 28.04 -3.80 -10.93
C GLU A 101 28.25 -5.24 -11.41
N GLY A 102 29.30 -5.63 -12.11
CA GLY A 102 30.56 -5.01 -12.53
C GLY A 102 31.45 -6.16 -13.01
#